data_AF-A0AAD4M0J6-F1
#
_entry.id   AF-A0AAD4M0J6-F1
#
_cell.length_a   1.000
_cell.length_b   1.000
_cell.length_c   1.000
_cell.angle_alpha   90.00
_cell.angle_beta   90.00
_cell.angle_gamma   90.00
#
_symmetry.space_group_name_H-M   'P 1'
#
loop_
_entity.id
_entity.type
_entity.pdbx_description
1 polymer ?
#
loop_
_entity_poly.entity_id
_entity_poly.type
_entity_poly.pdbx_seq_one_letter_code
_entity_poly.pdbx_strand_id
1 'polypeptide(L)'
;MECFSWDEMRVLGTLLNISVETLKNNYDKWGPSARTLIRIIRTPSFLGGHEAYVKEIAKDFVKVLDGHTNLIDAMGACHRLIAIHPSGTSLGKRGIPIGEIATEHLNNLVLDARGGRTVEKQLDFYNLISSHKHFRGSAGFMFEMFVFTWLSSQEHPNGEGLDCTAVDSNSPSLTIPVCGGWSPFTSNPEDLGDHETPFCLKPDAKTFPTIDVIICTNDHLITVQATISGTHSANPEGFNLVFNGLPAKFRNNRTWCHVFVTDKEESAQMLQHHWARKPITLSDEDGEKNIVIRVYSCVLNP
;
A
#
# COMPACT_ATOMS: atom_id res chain seq x y z
N MET A 1 9.49 9.24 -1.65
CA MET A 1 10.12 10.54 -1.99
C MET A 1 8.97 11.48 -2.35
N GLU A 2 8.92 12.69 -1.80
CA GLU A 2 8.03 13.74 -2.35
C GLU A 2 8.51 14.00 -3.77
N CYS A 3 7.71 13.59 -4.76
CA CYS A 3 8.02 13.81 -6.17
C CYS A 3 7.44 15.16 -6.57
N PHE A 4 8.23 16.21 -6.41
CA PHE A 4 7.82 17.53 -6.89
C PHE A 4 7.87 17.53 -8.42
N SER A 5 6.81 18.02 -9.05
CA SER A 5 6.82 18.35 -10.46
C SER A 5 7.87 19.42 -10.76
N TRP A 6 8.30 19.50 -12.01
CA TRP A 6 9.25 20.54 -12.41
C TRP A 6 8.72 21.96 -12.16
N ASP A 7 7.41 22.19 -12.31
CA ASP A 7 6.81 23.49 -12.03
C ASP A 7 6.86 23.85 -10.54
N GLU A 8 6.58 22.90 -9.65
CA GLU A 8 6.74 23.10 -8.21
C GLU A 8 8.21 23.35 -7.84
N MET A 9 9.13 22.61 -8.46
CA MET A 9 10.57 22.82 -8.27
C MET A 9 11.02 24.21 -8.77
N ARG A 10 10.49 24.70 -9.88
CA ARG A 10 10.79 26.05 -10.42
C ARG A 10 10.32 27.16 -9.48
N VAL A 11 9.11 27.00 -8.92
CA VAL A 11 8.59 27.92 -7.89
C VAL A 11 9.49 27.90 -6.65
N LEU A 12 9.87 26.71 -6.19
CA LEU A 12 10.77 26.53 -5.05
C LEU A 12 12.16 27.15 -5.31
N GLY A 13 12.70 27.02 -6.53
CA GLY A 13 13.95 27.64 -6.94
C GLY A 13 13.91 29.16 -6.85
N THR A 14 12.82 29.78 -7.32
CA THR A 14 12.58 31.22 -7.21
C THR A 14 12.53 31.68 -5.75
N LEU A 15 11.79 30.96 -4.90
CA LEU A 15 11.65 31.27 -3.47
C LEU A 15 12.98 31.18 -2.71
N LEU A 16 13.85 30.26 -3.11
CA LEU A 16 15.13 30.00 -2.44
C LEU A 16 16.32 30.75 -3.06
N ASN A 17 16.06 31.63 -4.03
CA ASN A 17 17.05 32.35 -4.84
C ASN A 17 18.11 31.41 -5.47
N ILE A 18 17.64 30.28 -6.00
CA ILE A 18 18.45 29.28 -6.70
C ILE A 18 18.27 29.47 -8.20
N SER A 19 19.36 29.47 -8.97
CA SER A 19 19.29 29.50 -10.44
C SER A 19 18.42 28.36 -10.96
N VAL A 20 17.40 28.70 -11.76
CA VAL A 20 16.47 27.74 -12.37
C VAL A 20 17.22 26.73 -13.22
N GLU A 21 18.27 27.17 -13.93
CA GLU A 21 19.12 26.30 -14.76
C GLU A 21 19.91 25.31 -13.89
N THR A 22 20.53 25.78 -12.81
CA THR A 22 21.23 24.91 -11.86
C THR A 22 20.28 23.90 -11.22
N LEU A 23 19.06 24.33 -10.88
CA LEU A 23 18.05 23.46 -10.31
C LEU A 23 17.55 22.41 -11.32
N LYS A 24 17.33 22.80 -12.59
CA LYS A 24 16.92 21.90 -13.67
C LYS A 24 17.97 20.83 -13.94
N ASN A 25 19.24 21.24 -14.06
CA ASN A 25 20.34 20.31 -14.31
C ASN A 25 20.49 19.27 -13.20
N ASN A 26 20.27 19.66 -11.95
CA ASN A 26 20.29 18.70 -10.84
C ASN A 26 19.01 17.87 -10.77
N TYR A 27 17.85 18.43 -11.08
CA TYR A 27 16.57 17.71 -11.15
C TYR A 27 16.65 16.58 -12.18
N ASP A 28 17.15 16.88 -13.37
CA ASP A 28 17.31 15.92 -14.47
C ASP A 28 18.36 14.85 -14.17
N LYS A 29 19.32 15.15 -13.29
CA LYS A 29 20.40 14.21 -12.94
C LYS A 29 20.05 13.32 -11.73
N TRP A 30 19.47 13.90 -10.69
CA TRP A 30 19.29 13.27 -9.37
C TRP A 30 17.83 12.99 -8.99
N GLY A 31 16.88 13.41 -9.84
CA GLY A 31 15.46 13.17 -9.65
C GLY A 31 14.75 14.24 -8.79
N PRO A 32 13.43 14.09 -8.60
CA PRO A 32 12.53 15.14 -8.12
C PRO A 32 12.54 15.36 -6.60
N SER A 33 13.62 15.00 -5.90
CA SER A 33 13.73 15.21 -4.45
C SER A 33 14.17 16.64 -4.14
N ALA A 34 13.23 17.54 -3.85
CA ALA A 34 13.51 18.93 -3.47
C ALA A 34 14.62 19.05 -2.41
N ARG A 35 14.55 18.23 -1.35
CA ARG A 35 15.54 18.19 -0.26
C ARG A 35 16.95 17.84 -0.75
N THR A 36 17.06 16.83 -1.62
CA THR A 36 18.35 16.39 -2.17
C THR A 36 18.92 17.46 -3.09
N LEU A 37 18.09 18.02 -3.97
CA LEU A 37 18.48 19.06 -4.91
C LEU A 37 18.96 20.33 -4.20
N ILE A 38 18.21 20.83 -3.21
CA ILE A 38 18.62 22.00 -2.41
C ILE A 38 19.95 21.73 -1.70
N ARG A 39 20.12 20.52 -1.14
CA ARG A 39 21.34 20.15 -0.41
C ARG A 39 22.56 20.06 -1.33
N ILE A 40 22.42 19.47 -2.51
CA ILE A 40 23.48 19.42 -3.53
C ILE A 40 23.88 20.83 -3.95
N ILE A 41 22.90 21.69 -4.23
CA ILE A 41 23.15 23.06 -4.72
C ILE A 41 23.80 23.93 -3.65
N ARG A 42 23.31 23.87 -2.41
CA ARG A 42 23.82 24.72 -1.32
C ARG A 42 25.10 24.20 -0.68
N THR A 43 25.45 22.93 -0.89
CA THR A 43 26.64 22.30 -0.29
C THR A 43 27.38 21.49 -1.36
N PRO A 44 28.25 22.10 -2.18
CA PRO A 44 28.94 21.38 -3.26
C PRO A 44 29.75 20.16 -2.79
N SER A 45 30.31 20.21 -1.58
CA SER A 45 31.01 19.06 -0.97
C SER A 45 30.11 17.86 -0.69
N PHE A 46 28.79 18.05 -0.61
CA PHE A 46 27.81 16.97 -0.47
C PHE A 46 27.67 16.14 -1.76
N LEU A 47 27.90 16.74 -2.93
CA LEU A 47 27.68 16.08 -4.23
C LEU A 47 28.54 14.82 -4.38
N GLY A 48 29.83 14.90 -4.08
CA GLY A 48 30.74 13.76 -4.17
C GLY A 48 30.35 12.62 -3.23
N GLY A 49 29.97 12.95 -1.99
CA GLY A 49 29.46 11.96 -1.03
C GLY A 49 28.12 11.37 -1.44
N HIS A 50 27.23 12.17 -2.01
CA HIS A 50 25.93 11.72 -2.51
C HIS A 50 26.08 10.78 -3.71
N GLU A 51 26.92 11.12 -4.69
CA GLU A 51 27.19 10.29 -5.86
C GLU A 51 27.83 8.96 -5.46
N ALA A 52 28.85 8.97 -4.61
CA ALA A 52 29.47 7.75 -4.08
C ALA A 52 28.44 6.87 -3.37
N TYR A 53 27.57 7.48 -2.55
CA TYR A 53 26.54 6.77 -1.83
C TYR A 53 25.44 6.21 -2.74
N VAL A 54 25.01 6.93 -3.78
CA VAL A 54 24.06 6.43 -4.78
C VAL A 54 24.66 5.29 -5.58
N LYS A 55 25.95 5.34 -5.92
CA LYS A 55 26.68 4.24 -6.58
C LYS A 55 26.78 3.01 -5.69
N GLU A 56 27.10 3.17 -4.40
CA GLU A 56 27.12 2.06 -3.46
C GLU A 56 25.71 1.49 -3.24
N ILE A 57 24.68 2.33 -3.13
CA ILE A 57 23.28 1.86 -3.11
C ILE A 57 22.93 1.10 -4.38
N ALA A 58 23.32 1.57 -5.57
CA ALA A 58 23.06 0.86 -6.82
C ALA A 58 23.76 -0.51 -6.84
N LYS A 59 25.01 -0.59 -6.38
CA LYS A 59 25.74 -1.87 -6.25
C LYS A 59 25.11 -2.79 -5.21
N ASP A 60 24.77 -2.28 -4.04
CA ASP A 60 24.18 -3.07 -2.95
C ASP A 60 22.77 -3.51 -3.31
N PHE A 61 21.98 -2.64 -3.94
CA PHE A 61 20.72 -2.98 -4.56
C PHE A 61 20.91 -4.16 -5.50
N VAL A 62 21.87 -4.10 -6.42
CA VAL A 62 22.19 -5.22 -7.31
C VAL A 62 22.69 -6.47 -6.56
N LYS A 63 23.54 -6.37 -5.54
CA LYS A 63 23.99 -7.52 -4.73
C LYS A 63 22.85 -8.19 -3.98
N VAL A 64 21.91 -7.43 -3.45
CA VAL A 64 20.72 -7.96 -2.77
C VAL A 64 19.80 -8.69 -3.76
N LEU A 65 19.82 -8.31 -5.04
CA LEU A 65 19.16 -9.09 -6.10
C LEU A 65 19.83 -10.43 -6.42
N ASP A 66 21.05 -10.70 -5.92
CA ASP A 66 21.73 -11.99 -6.09
C ASP A 66 21.50 -12.97 -4.93
N GLY A 67 21.03 -12.50 -3.77
CA GLY A 67 20.78 -13.32 -2.59
C GLY A 67 19.30 -13.31 -2.21
N HIS A 68 18.70 -14.48 -2.02
CA HIS A 68 17.30 -14.66 -1.57
C HIS A 68 17.03 -14.15 -0.13
N THR A 69 17.73 -13.12 0.35
CA THR A 69 17.58 -12.62 1.72
C THR A 69 16.46 -11.60 1.82
N ASN A 70 15.40 -12.00 2.51
CA ASN A 70 14.17 -11.27 2.87
C ASN A 70 14.37 -9.97 3.70
N LEU A 71 15.55 -9.35 3.68
CA LEU A 71 15.79 -8.09 4.38
C LEU A 71 16.49 -7.11 3.45
N ILE A 72 15.70 -6.47 2.60
CA ILE A 72 16.06 -5.12 2.19
C ILE A 72 15.62 -4.21 3.33
N ASP A 73 16.56 -3.46 3.93
CA ASP A 73 16.23 -2.16 4.52
C ASP A 73 15.88 -1.19 3.37
N ALA A 74 14.75 -1.47 2.73
CA ALA A 74 14.29 -0.81 1.51
C ALA A 74 13.91 0.64 1.77
N MET A 75 13.75 1.01 3.04
CA MET A 75 13.62 2.39 3.47
C MET A 75 14.89 3.20 3.14
N GLY A 76 16.06 2.56 3.04
CA GLY A 76 17.32 3.20 2.65
C GLY A 76 17.59 3.23 1.13
N ALA A 77 17.32 2.13 0.44
CA ALA A 77 17.77 1.92 -0.95
C ALA A 77 16.76 2.39 -2.02
N CYS A 78 15.46 2.14 -1.83
CA CYS A 78 14.45 2.40 -2.88
C CYS A 78 14.15 3.88 -3.10
N HIS A 79 14.17 4.70 -2.04
CA HIS A 79 13.75 6.10 -2.12
C HIS A 79 14.76 7.03 -2.81
N ARG A 80 15.90 6.52 -3.29
CA ARG A 80 16.96 7.33 -3.94
C ARG A 80 17.18 6.99 -5.40
N LEU A 81 16.88 5.76 -5.79
CA LEU A 81 16.97 5.34 -7.19
C LEU A 81 15.64 5.57 -7.91
N ILE A 82 14.51 5.51 -7.20
CA ILE A 82 13.19 5.40 -7.83
C ILE A 82 12.33 6.60 -7.44
N ALA A 83 11.81 7.28 -8.46
CA ALA A 83 10.79 8.31 -8.32
C ALA A 83 9.42 7.74 -8.71
N ILE A 84 8.37 8.29 -8.11
CA ILE A 84 6.99 7.93 -8.43
C ILE A 84 6.35 9.20 -8.97
N HIS A 85 5.94 9.21 -10.23
CA HIS A 85 5.24 10.35 -10.81
C HIS A 85 3.96 9.89 -11.53
N PRO A 86 2.94 10.77 -11.62
CA PRO A 86 1.79 10.49 -12.47
C PRO A 86 2.21 10.44 -13.95
N SER A 87 1.67 9.48 -14.69
CA SER A 87 1.82 9.34 -16.14
C SER A 87 0.51 9.71 -16.84
N GLY A 88 0.64 10.47 -17.92
CA GLY A 88 -0.46 10.98 -18.73
C GLY A 88 -0.63 12.50 -18.61
N THR A 89 -0.28 13.22 -19.68
CA THR A 89 -0.49 14.68 -19.83
C THR A 89 -1.89 15.04 -20.33
N SER A 90 -2.86 14.11 -20.25
CA SER A 90 -4.23 14.40 -20.67
C SER A 90 -4.89 15.31 -19.65
N LEU A 91 -5.00 16.60 -19.97
CA LEU A 91 -5.83 17.58 -19.26
C LEU A 91 -7.19 16.94 -18.91
N GLY A 92 -7.42 16.70 -17.62
CA GLY A 92 -8.70 16.19 -17.09
C GLY A 92 -8.74 14.71 -16.67
N LYS A 93 -7.64 13.93 -16.76
CA LYS A 93 -7.58 12.56 -16.19
C LYS A 93 -6.56 12.48 -15.07
N ARG A 94 -6.92 11.89 -13.92
CA ARG A 94 -5.97 11.57 -12.83
C ARG A 94 -4.88 10.67 -13.41
N GLY A 95 -3.64 11.15 -13.45
CA GLY A 95 -2.50 10.40 -13.98
C GLY A 95 -2.23 9.13 -13.16
N ILE A 96 -1.91 8.03 -13.84
CA ILE A 96 -1.58 6.76 -13.20
C ILE A 96 -0.16 6.90 -12.62
N PRO A 97 0.07 6.65 -11.32
CA PRO A 97 1.40 6.71 -10.75
C PRO A 97 2.28 5.60 -11.32
N ILE A 98 3.36 5.99 -11.99
CA ILE A 98 4.40 5.09 -12.47
C ILE A 98 5.63 5.29 -11.59
N GLY A 99 6.15 4.19 -11.06
CA GLY A 99 7.46 4.14 -10.42
C GLY A 99 8.52 3.95 -11.49
N GLU A 100 9.33 4.98 -11.74
CA GLU A 100 10.44 4.92 -12.70
C GLU A 100 11.76 5.18 -11.96
N ILE A 101 12.86 4.60 -12.45
CA ILE A 101 14.17 5.04 -12.00
C ILE A 101 14.27 6.52 -12.35
N ALA A 102 14.53 7.36 -11.34
CA ALA A 102 14.11 8.76 -11.37
C ALA A 102 14.70 9.57 -12.53
N THR A 103 15.84 9.12 -13.05
CA THR A 103 16.52 9.74 -14.18
C THR A 103 17.20 8.67 -15.03
N GLU A 104 17.42 8.96 -16.31
CA GLU A 104 18.21 8.12 -17.20
C GLU A 104 19.62 7.87 -16.64
N HIS A 105 20.20 8.84 -15.93
CA HIS A 105 21.48 8.69 -15.27
C HIS A 105 21.46 7.61 -14.18
N LEU A 106 20.45 7.62 -13.31
CA LEU A 106 20.28 6.58 -12.29
C LEU A 106 19.93 5.23 -12.92
N ASN A 107 19.19 5.23 -14.04
CA ASN A 107 18.86 4.02 -14.78
C ASN A 107 20.11 3.39 -15.36
N ASN A 108 21.01 4.20 -15.95
CA ASN A 108 22.29 3.72 -16.47
C ASN A 108 23.17 3.15 -15.36
N LEU A 109 23.19 3.74 -14.15
CA LEU A 109 23.91 3.15 -13.01
C LEU A 109 23.34 1.79 -12.59
N VAL A 110 22.03 1.60 -12.68
CA VAL A 110 21.37 0.31 -12.40
C VAL A 110 21.58 -0.69 -13.53
N LEU A 111 21.50 -0.26 -14.79
CA LEU A 111 21.71 -1.09 -15.98
C LEU A 111 23.16 -1.55 -16.11
N ASP A 112 24.13 -0.67 -15.84
CA ASP A 112 25.55 -1.02 -15.79
C ASP A 112 25.81 -2.07 -14.72
N ALA A 113 25.15 -1.95 -13.56
CA ALA A 113 25.22 -2.95 -12.51
C ALA A 113 24.47 -4.26 -12.87
N ARG A 114 23.42 -4.19 -13.69
CA ARG A 114 22.57 -5.33 -14.11
C ARG A 114 23.08 -6.07 -15.35
N GLY A 115 23.88 -5.44 -16.21
CA GLY A 115 24.35 -5.96 -17.50
C GLY A 115 25.10 -7.31 -17.45
N GLY A 116 25.41 -7.81 -16.25
CA GLY A 116 25.98 -9.15 -16.03
C GLY A 116 24.98 -10.26 -15.68
N ARG A 117 23.65 -10.12 -15.85
CA ARG A 117 22.67 -11.10 -15.28
C ARG A 117 21.63 -11.71 -16.24
N THR A 118 21.18 -12.92 -15.89
CA THR A 118 20.21 -13.77 -16.62
C THR A 118 18.76 -13.28 -16.51
N VAL A 119 17.91 -13.62 -17.49
CA VAL A 119 16.49 -13.20 -17.62
C VAL A 119 15.62 -13.62 -16.43
N GLU A 120 15.88 -14.78 -15.83
CA GLU A 120 15.09 -15.31 -14.71
C GLU A 120 15.22 -14.42 -13.46
N LYS A 121 16.44 -13.99 -13.13
CA LYS A 121 16.72 -13.02 -12.06
C LYS A 121 16.10 -11.64 -12.31
N GLN A 122 15.79 -11.33 -13.57
CA GLN A 122 15.12 -10.09 -13.92
C GLN A 122 13.61 -10.14 -13.64
N LEU A 123 12.97 -11.30 -13.79
CA LEU A 123 11.56 -11.47 -13.43
C LEU A 123 11.37 -11.39 -11.91
N ASP A 124 12.24 -12.06 -11.14
CA ASP A 124 12.21 -12.02 -9.67
C ASP A 124 12.35 -10.59 -9.13
N PHE A 125 13.19 -9.78 -9.78
CA PHE A 125 13.34 -8.36 -9.50
C PHE A 125 12.04 -7.56 -9.65
N TYR A 126 11.32 -7.75 -10.75
CA TYR A 126 10.05 -7.05 -10.98
C TYR A 126 8.98 -7.45 -9.95
N ASN A 127 8.96 -8.72 -9.55
CA ASN A 127 8.06 -9.21 -8.49
C ASN A 127 8.42 -8.64 -7.11
N LEU A 128 9.72 -8.55 -6.78
CA LEU A 128 10.21 -7.98 -5.52
C LEU A 128 9.96 -6.47 -5.41
N ILE A 129 10.12 -5.74 -6.51
CA ILE A 129 9.87 -4.30 -6.55
C ILE A 129 8.38 -3.99 -6.49
N SER A 130 7.56 -4.68 -7.27
CA SER A 130 6.11 -4.42 -7.32
C SER A 130 5.40 -4.73 -5.99
N SER A 131 5.96 -5.63 -5.16
CA SER A 131 5.46 -5.93 -3.82
C SER A 131 5.87 -4.92 -2.74
N HIS A 132 6.80 -3.99 -3.04
CA HIS A 132 7.28 -3.05 -2.05
C HIS A 132 6.32 -1.84 -1.91
N LYS A 133 6.01 -1.44 -0.67
CA LYS A 133 4.99 -0.39 -0.34
C LYS A 133 5.17 0.95 -1.06
N HIS A 134 6.40 1.32 -1.45
CA HIS A 134 6.67 2.54 -2.19
C HIS A 134 6.51 2.39 -3.71
N PHE A 135 6.18 1.21 -4.22
CA PHE A 135 5.73 1.00 -5.60
C PHE A 135 4.25 0.64 -5.66
N ARG A 136 3.58 0.56 -4.50
CA ARG A 136 2.11 0.62 -4.43
C ARG A 136 1.69 1.87 -5.18
N GLY A 137 0.77 1.74 -6.14
CA GLY A 137 0.30 2.89 -6.90
C GLY A 137 -0.19 3.97 -5.93
N SER A 138 0.32 5.20 -6.04
CA SER A 138 -0.01 6.30 -5.13
C SER A 138 -1.52 6.51 -4.99
N ALA A 139 -2.29 6.28 -6.05
CA ALA A 139 -3.75 6.34 -6.03
C ALA A 139 -4.36 5.29 -5.08
N GLY A 140 -3.86 4.05 -5.10
CA GLY A 140 -4.30 2.99 -4.19
C GLY A 140 -3.94 3.31 -2.73
N PHE A 141 -2.73 3.83 -2.49
CA PHE A 141 -2.31 4.24 -1.15
C PHE A 141 -3.11 5.45 -0.63
N MET A 142 -3.34 6.47 -1.47
CA MET A 142 -4.18 7.62 -1.08
C MET A 142 -5.61 7.19 -0.78
N PHE A 143 -6.15 6.27 -1.56
CA PHE A 143 -7.48 5.72 -1.34
C PHE A 143 -7.56 4.91 -0.04
N GLU A 144 -6.58 4.05 0.22
CA GLU A 144 -6.44 3.33 1.51
C GLU A 144 -6.40 4.32 2.69
N MET A 145 -5.59 5.38 2.61
CA MET A 145 -5.54 6.42 3.65
C MET A 145 -6.87 7.16 3.81
N PHE A 146 -7.61 7.37 2.72
CA PHE A 146 -8.95 7.95 2.76
C PHE A 146 -9.94 7.03 3.49
N VAL A 147 -9.95 5.72 3.18
CA VAL A 147 -10.75 4.71 3.89
C VAL A 147 -10.40 4.69 5.39
N PHE A 148 -9.11 4.71 5.75
CA PHE A 148 -8.69 4.78 7.15
C PHE A 148 -9.22 6.04 7.85
N THR A 149 -9.15 7.19 7.17
CA THR A 149 -9.62 8.47 7.73
C THR A 149 -11.12 8.43 7.96
N TRP A 150 -11.88 7.87 7.00
CA TRP A 150 -13.31 7.67 7.13
C TRP A 150 -13.65 6.78 8.33
N LEU A 151 -13.01 5.60 8.43
CA LEU A 151 -13.20 4.66 9.55
C LEU A 151 -12.84 5.24 10.92
N SER A 152 -11.92 6.20 10.97
CA SER A 152 -11.44 6.81 12.21
C SER A 152 -12.18 8.10 12.60
N SER A 153 -13.09 8.57 11.76
CA SER A 153 -13.82 9.82 12.04
C SER A 153 -14.68 9.67 13.30
N GLN A 154 -14.60 10.62 14.24
CA GLN A 154 -15.48 10.60 15.42
C GLN A 154 -16.84 11.25 15.15
N GLU A 155 -16.89 12.07 14.10
CA GLU A 155 -18.02 12.92 13.76
C GLU A 155 -18.45 12.61 12.32
N HIS A 156 -19.02 11.44 12.08
CA HIS A 156 -19.85 11.29 10.88
C HIS A 156 -21.21 11.93 11.19
N PRO A 157 -21.65 12.98 10.46
CA PRO A 157 -22.79 13.81 10.86
C PRO A 157 -24.10 13.05 11.11
N ASN A 158 -24.23 11.85 10.55
CA ASN A 158 -25.41 10.99 10.69
C ASN A 158 -25.11 9.65 11.39
N GLY A 159 -23.85 9.37 11.75
CA GLY A 159 -23.44 8.03 12.23
C GLY A 159 -23.69 6.90 11.22
N GLU A 160 -24.00 7.23 9.97
CA GLU A 160 -24.32 6.25 8.92
C GLU A 160 -23.04 5.50 8.54
N GLY A 161 -23.04 4.19 8.76
CA GLY A 161 -21.96 3.32 8.31
C GLY A 161 -21.97 3.16 6.78
N LEU A 162 -21.02 2.39 6.27
CA LEU A 162 -20.87 2.13 4.84
C LEU A 162 -21.58 0.84 4.47
N ASP A 163 -22.70 0.96 3.74
CA ASP A 163 -23.46 -0.20 3.28
C ASP A 163 -22.67 -1.01 2.25
N CYS A 164 -22.72 -2.33 2.42
CA CYS A 164 -21.98 -3.28 1.63
C CYS A 164 -22.92 -4.28 0.94
N THR A 165 -22.63 -4.55 -0.32
CA THR A 165 -23.34 -5.53 -1.12
C THR A 165 -22.63 -6.87 -1.04
N ALA A 166 -23.37 -7.91 -0.66
CA ALA A 166 -22.82 -9.26 -0.58
C ALA A 166 -22.56 -9.84 -1.98
N VAL A 167 -21.52 -10.67 -2.09
CA VAL A 167 -21.24 -11.44 -3.30
C VAL A 167 -22.28 -12.56 -3.48
N ASP A 168 -22.71 -13.19 -2.39
CA ASP A 168 -23.79 -14.17 -2.38
C ASP A 168 -25.12 -13.47 -2.02
N SER A 169 -26.12 -13.57 -2.89
CA SER A 169 -27.44 -12.98 -2.70
C SER A 169 -28.18 -13.48 -1.46
N ASN A 170 -27.78 -14.63 -0.90
CA ASN A 170 -28.36 -15.17 0.33
C ASN A 170 -27.69 -14.65 1.61
N SER A 171 -26.56 -13.93 1.48
CA SER A 171 -25.89 -13.35 2.64
C SER A 171 -26.67 -12.13 3.15
N PRO A 172 -26.71 -11.91 4.47
CA PRO A 172 -27.38 -10.76 5.04
C PRO A 172 -26.67 -9.46 4.64
N SER A 173 -27.42 -8.36 4.65
CA SER A 173 -26.87 -7.02 4.49
C SER A 173 -25.80 -6.75 5.54
N LEU A 174 -24.72 -6.08 5.14
CA LEU A 174 -23.63 -5.69 6.03
C LEU A 174 -23.42 -4.18 5.90
N THR A 175 -23.27 -3.50 7.04
CA THR A 175 -22.89 -2.10 7.09
C THR A 175 -21.60 -2.00 7.91
N ILE A 176 -20.54 -1.43 7.33
CA ILE A 176 -19.29 -1.18 8.06
C ILE A 176 -19.51 0.04 8.97
N PRO A 177 -19.33 -0.09 10.29
CA PRO A 177 -19.43 1.06 11.18
C PRO A 177 -18.16 1.92 11.14
N VAL A 178 -18.30 3.17 11.56
CA VAL A 178 -17.16 4.02 11.92
C VAL A 178 -16.69 3.65 13.33
N CYS A 179 -15.38 3.58 13.56
CA CYS A 179 -14.76 3.08 14.79
C CYS A 179 -14.28 4.17 15.76
N GLY A 180 -14.23 5.44 15.35
CA GLY A 180 -13.75 6.56 16.19
C GLY A 180 -12.27 6.51 16.58
N GLY A 181 -11.50 5.54 16.04
CA GLY A 181 -10.09 5.32 16.32
C GLY A 181 -9.64 3.93 15.87
N TRP A 182 -8.34 3.65 15.99
CA TRP A 182 -7.77 2.33 15.72
C TRP A 182 -6.67 1.99 16.70
N SER A 183 -6.53 0.69 16.97
CA SER A 183 -5.41 0.13 17.73
C SER A 183 -4.52 -0.69 16.79
N PRO A 184 -3.20 -0.74 17.00
CA PRO A 184 -2.35 -1.67 16.26
C PRO A 184 -2.81 -3.11 16.53
N PHE A 185 -2.84 -3.95 15.50
CA PHE A 185 -3.02 -5.38 15.68
C PHE A 185 -1.74 -5.96 16.28
N THR A 186 -1.69 -6.04 17.61
CA THR A 186 -0.58 -6.66 18.30
C THR A 186 -0.86 -8.14 18.52
N SER A 187 0.18 -8.95 18.57
CA SER A 187 0.10 -10.39 18.81
C SER A 187 -0.25 -10.75 20.25
N ASN A 188 -0.70 -9.80 21.09
CA ASN A 188 -1.13 -10.08 22.46
C ASN A 188 -2.66 -9.93 22.57
N PRO A 189 -3.41 -11.00 22.24
CA PRO A 189 -4.85 -10.91 22.02
C PRO A 189 -5.69 -10.93 23.30
N GLU A 190 -5.07 -11.06 24.47
CA GLU A 190 -5.77 -11.11 25.76
C GLU A 190 -6.51 -9.80 26.08
N ASP A 191 -6.00 -8.66 25.58
CA ASP A 191 -6.59 -7.33 25.84
C ASP A 191 -7.81 -7.01 24.94
N LEU A 192 -8.10 -7.85 23.94
CA LEU A 192 -9.20 -7.59 22.98
C LEU A 192 -10.60 -7.70 23.59
N GLY A 193 -10.73 -8.35 24.74
CA GLY A 193 -12.02 -8.58 25.42
C GLY A 193 -12.64 -7.34 26.04
N ASP A 194 -11.82 -6.34 26.38
CA ASP A 194 -12.25 -5.15 27.14
C ASP A 194 -12.59 -3.95 26.24
N HIS A 195 -12.40 -4.06 24.92
CA HIS A 195 -12.70 -2.98 23.99
C HIS A 195 -14.21 -2.84 23.74
N GLU A 196 -14.70 -1.61 23.86
CA GLU A 196 -16.06 -1.26 23.43
C GLU A 196 -16.17 -1.40 21.90
N THR A 197 -17.17 -2.14 21.44
CA THR A 197 -17.46 -2.31 20.01
C THR A 197 -18.38 -1.20 19.48
N PRO A 198 -18.20 -0.74 18.24
CA PRO A 198 -17.23 -1.21 17.25
C PRO A 198 -15.83 -0.63 17.48
N PHE A 199 -14.79 -1.44 17.22
CA PHE A 199 -13.42 -0.97 17.22
C PHE A 199 -12.64 -1.52 16.01
N CYS A 200 -11.58 -0.81 15.64
CA CYS A 200 -10.75 -1.13 14.49
C CYS A 200 -9.33 -1.51 14.95
N LEU A 201 -8.79 -2.58 14.36
CA LEU A 201 -7.41 -3.00 14.48
C LEU A 201 -6.69 -2.78 13.14
N LYS A 202 -5.49 -2.20 13.20
CA LYS A 202 -4.63 -2.00 12.03
C LYS A 202 -3.50 -3.03 12.01
N PRO A 203 -3.57 -4.05 11.13
CA PRO A 203 -2.48 -4.99 10.97
C PRO A 203 -1.22 -4.34 10.39
N ASP A 204 -0.05 -4.91 10.70
CA ASP A 204 1.20 -4.52 10.03
C ASP A 204 1.14 -5.01 8.58
N ALA A 205 1.23 -4.08 7.63
CA ALA A 205 1.24 -4.37 6.20
C ALA A 205 2.34 -5.37 5.79
N LYS A 206 3.43 -5.49 6.58
CA LYS A 206 4.48 -6.50 6.34
C LYS A 206 4.01 -7.93 6.59
N THR A 207 3.11 -8.11 7.56
CA THR A 207 2.63 -9.42 7.99
C THR A 207 1.29 -9.76 7.35
N PHE A 208 0.49 -8.76 6.99
CA PHE A 208 -0.86 -8.91 6.45
C PHE A 208 -1.03 -8.12 5.14
N PRO A 209 -0.40 -8.53 4.04
CA PRO A 209 -0.44 -7.77 2.79
C PRO A 209 -1.85 -7.66 2.17
N THR A 210 -2.80 -8.52 2.58
CA THR A 210 -4.17 -8.58 2.07
C THR A 210 -5.16 -7.72 2.84
N ILE A 211 -4.88 -7.41 4.10
CA ILE A 211 -5.87 -6.86 5.02
C ILE A 211 -5.34 -5.51 5.49
N ASP A 212 -6.02 -4.44 5.11
CA ASP A 212 -5.63 -3.09 5.53
C ASP A 212 -6.20 -2.75 6.92
N VAL A 213 -7.41 -3.24 7.25
CA VAL A 213 -8.09 -3.04 8.55
C VAL A 213 -8.84 -4.29 8.98
N ILE A 214 -8.93 -4.53 10.28
CA ILE A 214 -9.85 -5.50 10.89
C ILE A 214 -10.82 -4.73 11.78
N ILE A 215 -12.12 -4.86 11.56
CA ILE A 215 -13.17 -4.20 12.33
C ILE A 215 -13.92 -5.25 13.13
N CYS A 216 -14.09 -4.99 14.42
CA CYS A 216 -14.74 -5.87 15.35
C CYS A 216 -16.03 -5.24 15.84
N THR A 217 -17.16 -5.91 15.61
CA THR A 217 -18.47 -5.53 16.16
C THR A 217 -18.95 -6.59 17.15
N ASN A 218 -20.17 -6.48 17.67
CA ASN A 218 -20.75 -7.55 18.49
C ASN A 218 -20.94 -8.84 17.68
N ASP A 219 -21.39 -8.72 16.43
CA ASP A 219 -21.84 -9.86 15.62
C ASP A 219 -20.88 -10.23 14.50
N HIS A 220 -19.94 -9.35 14.16
CA HIS A 220 -19.09 -9.51 12.98
C HIS A 220 -17.60 -9.29 13.28
N LEU A 221 -16.78 -10.08 12.59
CA LEU A 221 -15.36 -9.83 12.37
C LEU A 221 -15.21 -9.45 10.90
N ILE A 222 -14.91 -8.18 10.62
CA ILE A 222 -14.88 -7.64 9.26
C ILE A 222 -13.44 -7.33 8.90
N THR A 223 -12.88 -8.09 7.95
CA THR A 223 -11.59 -7.75 7.35
C THR A 223 -11.82 -6.84 6.15
N VAL A 224 -11.08 -5.75 6.05
CA VAL A 224 -11.25 -4.74 5.00
C VAL A 224 -9.99 -4.68 4.14
N GLN A 225 -10.21 -4.60 2.84
CA GLN A 225 -9.18 -4.33 1.86
C GLN A 225 -9.61 -3.15 0.98
N ALA A 226 -8.82 -2.07 1.01
CA ALA A 226 -9.03 -0.89 0.19
C ALA A 226 -8.33 -1.06 -1.16
N THR A 227 -9.10 -1.00 -2.25
CA THR A 227 -8.58 -1.20 -3.60
C THR A 227 -9.28 -0.33 -4.63
N ILE A 228 -8.50 0.25 -5.54
CA ILE A 228 -9.01 0.92 -6.75
C ILE A 228 -9.04 -0.01 -7.97
N SER A 229 -8.63 -1.27 -7.80
CA SER A 229 -8.63 -2.30 -8.83
C SER A 229 -9.86 -3.18 -8.70
N GLY A 230 -10.53 -3.46 -9.83
CA GLY A 230 -11.62 -4.43 -9.91
C GLY A 230 -11.20 -5.90 -9.90
N THR A 231 -9.90 -6.20 -9.88
CA THR A 231 -9.36 -7.57 -10.00
C THR A 231 -8.36 -7.93 -8.91
N HIS A 232 -8.54 -7.42 -7.69
CA HIS A 232 -7.64 -7.71 -6.59
C HIS A 232 -7.78 -9.15 -6.07
N SER A 233 -6.65 -9.79 -5.78
CA SER A 233 -6.59 -11.07 -5.07
C SER A 233 -6.52 -10.85 -3.56
N ALA A 234 -7.14 -11.75 -2.80
CA ALA A 234 -7.05 -11.81 -1.37
C ALA A 234 -6.31 -13.10 -1.02
N ASN A 235 -5.09 -12.97 -0.49
CA ASN A 235 -4.27 -14.15 -0.16
C ASN A 235 -4.86 -14.86 1.08
N PRO A 236 -5.26 -16.15 0.97
CA PRO A 236 -5.77 -16.96 2.07
C PRO A 236 -4.89 -16.95 3.32
N GLU A 237 -3.57 -16.87 3.14
CA GLU A 237 -2.59 -16.87 4.23
C GLU A 237 -2.81 -15.70 5.21
N GLY A 238 -3.16 -14.52 4.70
CA GLY A 238 -3.46 -13.36 5.55
C GLY A 238 -4.65 -13.61 6.48
N PHE A 239 -5.66 -14.33 6.01
CA PHE A 239 -6.82 -14.70 6.83
C PHE A 239 -6.47 -15.72 7.89
N ASN A 240 -5.64 -16.74 7.57
CA ASN A 240 -5.14 -17.70 8.56
C ASN A 240 -4.36 -17.00 9.68
N LEU A 241 -3.52 -16.02 9.34
CA LEU A 241 -2.79 -15.24 10.34
C LEU A 241 -3.73 -14.44 11.26
N VAL A 242 -4.78 -13.82 10.72
CA VAL A 242 -5.78 -13.12 11.54
C VAL A 242 -6.55 -14.11 12.42
N PHE A 243 -6.91 -15.27 11.86
CA PHE A 243 -7.65 -16.30 12.57
C PHE A 243 -6.90 -16.82 13.79
N ASN A 244 -5.62 -17.11 13.60
CA ASN A 244 -4.73 -17.63 14.64
C ASN A 244 -4.32 -16.54 15.63
N GLY A 245 -4.27 -15.27 15.18
CA GLY A 245 -3.97 -14.13 16.04
C GLY A 245 -5.11 -13.71 16.96
N LEU A 246 -6.35 -14.12 16.69
CA LEU A 246 -7.53 -13.75 17.49
C LEU A 246 -7.94 -14.85 18.48
N PRO A 247 -8.39 -14.52 19.71
CA PRO A 247 -8.82 -15.53 20.68
C PRO A 247 -10.00 -16.34 20.15
N ALA A 248 -9.98 -17.66 20.36
CA ALA A 248 -11.06 -18.55 19.93
C ALA A 248 -12.44 -18.09 20.42
N LYS A 249 -12.55 -17.69 21.70
CA LYS A 249 -13.79 -17.14 22.29
C LYS A 249 -14.28 -15.88 21.56
N PHE A 250 -13.35 -15.04 21.11
CA PHE A 250 -13.65 -13.81 20.41
C PHE A 250 -14.18 -14.07 19.00
N ARG A 251 -13.53 -14.97 18.25
CA ARG A 251 -13.89 -15.28 16.86
C ARG A 251 -15.10 -16.21 16.72
N ASN A 252 -15.31 -17.16 17.63
CA ASN A 252 -16.35 -18.18 17.48
C ASN A 252 -17.78 -17.63 17.61
N ASN A 253 -17.96 -16.46 18.23
CA ASN A 253 -19.27 -15.84 18.42
C ASN A 253 -19.63 -14.84 17.30
N ARG A 254 -18.79 -14.70 16.27
CA ARG A 254 -18.93 -13.69 15.23
C ARG A 254 -18.97 -14.31 13.85
N THR A 255 -19.72 -13.70 12.95
CA THR A 255 -19.67 -14.00 11.52
C THR A 255 -18.47 -13.31 10.92
N TRP A 256 -17.64 -14.05 10.17
CA TRP A 256 -16.50 -13.46 9.48
C TRP A 256 -16.91 -12.96 8.10
N CYS A 257 -16.72 -11.65 7.89
CA CYS A 257 -16.89 -10.97 6.61
C CYS A 257 -15.54 -10.46 6.08
N HIS A 258 -15.37 -10.50 4.77
CA HIS A 258 -14.31 -9.78 4.07
C HIS A 258 -14.95 -8.76 3.13
N VAL A 259 -14.51 -7.50 3.22
CA VAL A 259 -15.06 -6.40 2.45
C VAL A 259 -13.99 -5.75 1.60
N PHE A 260 -14.25 -5.69 0.30
CA PHE A 260 -13.51 -4.82 -0.60
C PHE A 260 -14.15 -3.43 -0.62
N VAL A 261 -13.41 -2.43 -0.17
CA VAL A 261 -13.83 -1.03 -0.31
C VAL A 261 -13.20 -0.49 -1.59
N THR A 262 -14.00 0.07 -2.49
CA THR A 262 -13.54 0.62 -3.79
C THR A 262 -13.97 2.08 -3.98
N ASP A 263 -13.33 2.77 -4.91
CA ASP A 263 -13.68 4.15 -5.28
C ASP A 263 -14.83 4.23 -6.29
N LYS A 264 -15.21 3.11 -6.90
CA LYS A 264 -16.20 3.03 -7.98
C LYS A 264 -17.03 1.76 -7.94
N GLU A 265 -18.29 1.90 -8.34
CA GLU A 265 -19.26 0.82 -8.50
C GLU A 265 -18.80 -0.26 -9.47
N GLU A 266 -18.22 0.12 -10.62
CA GLU A 266 -17.70 -0.83 -11.61
C GLU A 266 -16.65 -1.77 -10.99
N SER A 267 -15.71 -1.24 -10.18
CA SER A 267 -14.70 -2.06 -9.50
C SER A 267 -15.32 -2.97 -8.43
N ALA A 268 -16.32 -2.49 -7.69
CA ALA A 268 -17.05 -3.29 -6.72
C ALA A 268 -17.76 -4.48 -7.39
N GLN A 269 -18.41 -4.27 -8.53
CA GLN A 269 -19.10 -5.30 -9.30
C GLN A 269 -18.12 -6.32 -9.90
N MET A 270 -16.97 -5.86 -10.43
CA MET A 270 -15.93 -6.76 -10.94
C MET A 270 -15.38 -7.68 -9.82
N LEU A 271 -15.14 -7.14 -8.63
CA LEU A 271 -14.71 -7.93 -7.48
C LEU A 271 -15.78 -8.93 -7.04
N GLN A 272 -17.06 -8.55 -7.04
CA GLN A 272 -18.16 -9.48 -6.76
C GLN A 272 -18.18 -10.64 -7.75
N HIS A 273 -18.10 -10.36 -9.05
CA HIS A 273 -18.05 -11.40 -10.07
C HIS A 273 -16.80 -12.29 -9.95
N HIS A 274 -15.65 -11.72 -9.59
CA HIS A 274 -14.42 -12.46 -9.38
C HIS A 274 -14.54 -13.46 -8.21
N TRP A 275 -15.09 -13.00 -7.08
CA TRP A 275 -15.16 -13.76 -5.83
C TRP A 275 -16.39 -14.66 -5.70
N ALA A 276 -17.45 -14.45 -6.49
CA ALA A 276 -18.61 -15.34 -6.55
C ALA A 276 -18.24 -16.78 -6.91
N ARG A 277 -17.10 -16.98 -7.56
CA ARG A 277 -16.60 -18.29 -8.01
C ARG A 277 -15.62 -18.94 -7.04
N LYS A 278 -15.18 -18.22 -6.00
CA LYS A 278 -14.06 -18.61 -5.13
C LYS A 278 -14.39 -18.27 -3.68
N PRO A 279 -15.25 -19.05 -3.00
CA PRO A 279 -15.48 -18.83 -1.59
C PRO A 279 -14.16 -18.94 -0.82
N ILE A 280 -13.94 -18.04 0.14
CA ILE A 280 -12.78 -18.10 1.02
C ILE A 280 -13.17 -18.99 2.20
N THR A 281 -12.48 -20.13 2.33
CA THR A 281 -12.66 -21.05 3.44
C THR A 281 -11.36 -21.20 4.21
N LEU A 282 -11.44 -21.14 5.54
CA LEU A 282 -10.34 -21.47 6.43
C LEU A 282 -10.62 -22.82 7.07
N SER A 283 -9.57 -23.64 7.19
CA SER A 283 -9.60 -24.83 8.02
C SER A 283 -9.03 -24.45 9.39
N ASP A 284 -9.66 -24.90 10.47
CA ASP A 284 -9.04 -24.83 11.79
C ASP A 284 -7.82 -25.77 11.87
N GLU A 285 -7.03 -25.63 12.94
CA GLU A 285 -5.80 -26.41 13.14
C GLU A 285 -6.05 -27.93 13.14
N ASP A 286 -7.24 -28.34 13.57
CA ASP A 286 -7.68 -29.74 13.60
C ASP A 286 -8.29 -30.20 12.24
N GLY A 287 -8.52 -29.29 11.30
CA GLY A 287 -9.13 -29.55 10.00
C GLY A 287 -10.61 -29.95 10.05
N GLU A 288 -11.25 -29.88 11.22
CA GLU A 288 -12.62 -30.34 11.45
C GLU A 288 -13.67 -29.25 11.12
N LYS A 289 -13.32 -27.98 11.27
CA LYS A 289 -14.26 -26.86 11.04
C LYS A 289 -13.84 -25.99 9.86
N ASN A 290 -14.66 -26.03 8.81
CA ASN A 290 -14.56 -25.09 7.70
C ASN A 290 -15.26 -23.78 8.06
N ILE A 291 -14.48 -22.72 8.20
CA ILE A 291 -15.00 -21.37 8.41
C ILE A 291 -15.15 -20.70 7.06
N VAL A 292 -16.39 -20.36 6.72
CA VAL A 292 -16.72 -19.66 5.48
C VAL A 292 -16.63 -18.16 5.74
N ILE A 293 -15.73 -17.47 5.02
CA ILE A 293 -15.67 -16.00 5.05
C ILE A 293 -16.61 -15.47 3.99
N ARG A 294 -17.60 -14.68 4.40
CA ARG A 294 -18.55 -14.04 3.49
C ARG A 294 -17.90 -12.84 2.84
N VAL A 295 -17.96 -12.76 1.52
CA VAL A 295 -17.33 -11.67 0.76
C VAL A 295 -18.38 -10.62 0.42
N TYR A 296 -17.99 -9.36 0.56
CA TYR A 296 -18.78 -8.18 0.26
C TYR A 296 -17.93 -7.17 -0.51
N SER A 297 -18.59 -6.20 -1.14
CA SER A 297 -17.95 -4.98 -1.62
C SER A 297 -18.81 -3.76 -1.36
N CYS A 298 -18.17 -2.60 -1.25
CA CYS A 298 -18.83 -1.31 -1.08
C CYS A 298 -18.04 -0.21 -1.78
N VAL A 299 -18.73 0.89 -2.08
CA VAL A 299 -18.16 2.05 -2.75
C VAL A 299 -18.06 3.20 -1.77
N LEU A 300 -16.84 3.66 -1.51
CA LEU A 300 -16.58 4.86 -0.74
C LEU A 300 -16.09 5.95 -1.70
N ASN A 301 -16.97 6.88 -2.05
CA ASN A 301 -16.63 7.97 -2.96
C ASN A 301 -15.81 9.04 -2.21
N PRO A 302 -14.58 9.36 -2.66
CA PRO A 302 -13.75 10.43 -2.09
C PRO A 302 -14.22 11.84 -2.40
#